data_AF-A0A538R685-F1
#
_entry.id   AF-A0A538R685-F1
#
_cell.length_a   1.000
_cell.length_b   1.000
_cell.length_c   1.000
_cell.angle_alpha   90.00
_cell.angle_beta   90.00
_cell.angle_gamma   90.00
#
_symmetry.space_group_name_H-M   'P 1'
#
loop_
_entity.id
_entity.type
_entity.pdbx_description
1 polymer ?
#
loop_
_entity_poly.entity_id
_entity_poly.type
_entity_poly.pdbx_seq_one_letter_code
_entity_poly.pdbx_strand_id
1 'polypeptide(L)'
;MTSHEGTGRVIAVLLLVASLAAMAEVAASRAAMPTAAAPRPSSWEAGLEVADAALARGDAPAARHAYLIALSRARGERSLPGVVRAAEGLAALGDAAVVAQALETAGRLRAADTDASILARLQALREHRDAPAALPSADRPIR
;
A
#
# COMPACT_ATOMS: atom_id res chain seq x y z
N MET A 1 22.81 -16.50 -73.29
CA MET A 1 21.98 -15.41 -72.72
C MET A 1 20.79 -16.02 -71.98
N THR A 2 20.98 -16.54 -70.76
CA THR A 2 19.90 -16.98 -69.86
C THR A 2 20.45 -17.08 -68.42
N SER A 3 20.77 -15.95 -67.79
CA SER A 3 21.22 -15.96 -66.37
C SER A 3 20.73 -14.75 -65.56
N HIS A 4 19.60 -14.16 -65.97
CA HIS A 4 18.96 -13.07 -65.23
C HIS A 4 17.59 -13.45 -64.64
N GLU A 5 17.00 -14.58 -65.05
CA GLU A 5 15.66 -14.99 -64.61
C GLU A 5 15.68 -15.75 -63.26
N GLY A 6 16.73 -16.54 -63.00
CA GLY A 6 16.86 -17.32 -61.77
C GLY A 6 17.20 -16.46 -60.54
N THR A 7 18.12 -15.51 -60.70
CA THR A 7 18.60 -14.65 -59.60
C THR A 7 17.51 -13.71 -59.10
N GLY A 8 16.68 -13.16 -60.00
CA GLY A 8 15.55 -12.32 -59.64
C GLY A 8 14.47 -13.06 -58.84
N ARG A 9 14.20 -14.33 -59.20
CA ARG A 9 13.24 -15.17 -58.47
C ARG A 9 13.74 -15.55 -57.07
N VAL A 10 15.03 -15.84 -56.92
CA VAL A 10 15.63 -16.17 -55.61
C VAL A 10 15.63 -14.95 -54.69
N ILE A 11 15.97 -13.76 -55.21
CA ILE A 11 15.90 -12.50 -54.43
C ILE A 11 14.45 -12.18 -54.05
N ALA A 12 13.49 -12.35 -54.96
CA ALA A 12 12.08 -12.12 -54.65
C ALA A 12 11.55 -13.09 -53.58
N VAL A 13 11.92 -14.37 -53.63
CA VAL A 13 11.53 -15.36 -52.61
C VAL A 13 12.22 -15.07 -51.28
N LEU A 14 13.51 -14.70 -51.27
CA LEU A 14 14.23 -14.32 -50.04
C LEU A 14 13.63 -13.07 -49.39
N LEU A 15 13.25 -12.05 -50.18
CA LEU A 15 12.58 -10.86 -49.67
C LEU A 15 11.17 -11.18 -49.14
N LEU A 16 10.47 -12.13 -49.76
CA LEU A 16 9.14 -12.55 -49.31
C LEU A 16 9.20 -13.37 -48.02
N VAL A 17 10.20 -14.24 -47.86
CA VAL A 17 10.47 -14.99 -46.62
C VAL A 17 10.95 -14.05 -45.49
N ALA A 18 11.83 -13.09 -45.79
CA ALA A 18 12.27 -12.08 -44.83
C ALA A 18 11.11 -11.17 -44.37
N SER A 19 10.16 -10.86 -45.26
CA SER A 19 8.97 -10.06 -44.92
C SER A 19 7.96 -10.84 -44.06
N LEU A 20 7.84 -12.16 -44.25
CA LEU A 20 6.94 -13.00 -43.45
C LEU A 20 7.45 -13.22 -42.03
N ALA A 21 8.76 -13.13 -41.79
CA ALA A 21 9.36 -13.27 -40.46
C ALA A 21 9.14 -12.04 -39.55
N ALA A 22 8.97 -10.84 -40.12
CA ALA A 22 8.80 -9.61 -39.35
C ALA A 22 7.37 -9.42 -38.79
N MET A 23 6.36 -10.05 -39.40
CA MET A 23 4.95 -9.97 -38.95
C MET A 23 4.61 -10.94 -37.82
N ALA A 24 5.54 -11.81 -37.41
CA ALA A 24 5.35 -12.73 -36.27
C ALA A 24 5.66 -12.09 -34.91
N GLU A 25 6.40 -10.98 -34.85
CA GLU A 25 6.75 -10.32 -33.58
C GLU A 25 5.63 -9.44 -32.98
N VAL A 26 4.70 -8.94 -33.80
CA VAL A 26 3.65 -8.03 -33.31
C VAL A 26 2.49 -8.76 -32.62
N ALA A 27 2.36 -10.08 -32.81
CA ALA A 27 1.33 -10.89 -32.15
C ALA A 27 1.80 -11.53 -30.83
N ALA A 28 3.11 -11.63 -30.60
CA ALA A 28 3.68 -12.25 -29.39
C ALA A 28 3.63 -11.33 -28.15
N SER A 29 3.33 -10.03 -28.31
CA SER A 29 3.15 -9.12 -27.19
C SER A 29 1.80 -9.29 -26.47
N ARG A 30 0.88 -10.10 -27.01
CA ARG A 30 -0.50 -10.22 -26.48
C ARG A 30 -0.85 -11.60 -25.90
N ALA A 31 0.12 -12.49 -25.74
CA ALA A 31 -0.14 -13.86 -25.25
C ALA A 31 0.77 -14.31 -24.08
N ALA A 32 1.35 -13.37 -23.33
CA ALA A 32 1.65 -13.65 -21.94
C ALA A 32 0.37 -13.40 -21.16
N MET A 33 -0.41 -14.45 -20.86
CA MET A 33 -1.26 -14.39 -19.68
C MET A 33 -0.37 -13.87 -18.55
N PRO A 34 -0.73 -12.77 -17.85
CA PRO A 34 -0.02 -12.45 -16.64
C PRO A 34 -0.13 -13.70 -15.76
N THR A 35 1.01 -14.38 -15.55
CA THR A 35 1.17 -15.11 -14.29
C THR A 35 0.70 -14.13 -13.25
N ALA A 36 -0.31 -14.50 -12.46
CA ALA A 36 -0.89 -13.58 -11.49
C ALA A 36 0.25 -13.15 -10.56
N ALA A 37 0.89 -12.03 -10.90
CA ALA A 37 1.90 -11.42 -10.07
C ALA A 37 1.18 -11.17 -8.76
N ALA A 38 1.77 -11.63 -7.66
CA ALA A 38 1.22 -11.38 -6.34
C ALA A 38 0.77 -9.91 -6.27
N PRO A 39 -0.43 -9.60 -5.73
CA PRO A 39 -0.89 -8.23 -5.63
C PRO A 39 0.24 -7.40 -5.02
N ARG A 40 0.62 -6.30 -5.68
CA ARG A 40 1.57 -5.39 -5.03
C ARG A 40 0.93 -4.95 -3.72
N PRO A 41 1.65 -5.02 -2.58
CA PRO A 41 1.10 -4.54 -1.32
C PRO A 41 0.63 -3.10 -1.53
N SER A 42 -0.54 -2.80 -0.98
CA SER A 42 -1.09 -1.45 -1.05
C SER A 42 -0.09 -0.46 -0.42
N SER A 43 -0.09 0.78 -0.87
CA SER A 43 1.02 1.67 -0.53
C SER A 43 1.05 2.04 0.96
N TRP A 44 -0.08 1.89 1.67
CA TRP A 44 -0.16 2.02 3.12
C TRP A 44 0.38 0.80 3.87
N GLU A 45 0.20 -0.43 3.37
CA GLU A 45 0.75 -1.65 4.00
C GLU A 45 2.28 -1.59 4.06
N ALA A 46 2.93 -1.23 2.94
CA ALA A 46 4.37 -1.03 2.92
C ALA A 46 4.84 0.07 3.91
N GLY A 47 4.01 1.09 4.14
CA GLY A 47 4.29 2.11 5.15
C GLY A 47 4.20 1.57 6.58
N LEU A 48 3.22 0.70 6.85
CA LEU A 48 3.08 0.03 8.15
C LEU A 48 4.24 -0.92 8.43
N GLU A 49 4.69 -1.69 7.45
CA GLU A 49 5.84 -2.58 7.61
C GLU A 49 7.10 -1.80 8.02
N VAL A 50 7.34 -0.65 7.40
CA VAL A 50 8.46 0.23 7.78
C VAL A 50 8.28 0.79 9.19
N ALA A 51 7.04 1.19 9.55
CA ALA A 51 6.73 1.74 10.86
C ALA A 51 6.90 0.70 11.98
N ASP A 52 6.35 -0.50 11.80
CA ASP A 52 6.45 -1.62 12.73
C ASP A 52 7.93 -2.04 12.89
N ALA A 53 8.70 -2.08 11.81
CA ALA A 53 10.12 -2.37 11.86
C ALA A 53 10.92 -1.29 12.62
N ALA A 54 10.59 -0.01 12.44
CA ALA A 54 11.21 1.07 13.21
C ALA A 54 10.86 0.99 14.71
N LEU A 55 9.59 0.69 15.01
CA LEU A 55 9.12 0.50 16.38
C LEU A 55 9.84 -0.67 17.06
N ALA A 56 10.01 -1.80 16.35
CA ALA A 56 10.74 -2.97 16.86
C ALA A 56 12.21 -2.68 17.16
N ARG A 57 12.82 -1.68 16.50
CA ARG A 57 14.18 -1.21 16.80
C ARG A 57 14.24 -0.17 17.93
N GLY A 58 13.10 0.23 18.49
CA GLY A 58 13.00 1.30 19.49
C GLY A 58 13.13 2.71 18.90
N ASP A 59 13.07 2.86 17.57
CA ASP A 59 13.16 4.15 16.90
C ASP A 59 11.77 4.79 16.79
N ALA A 60 11.29 5.35 17.91
CA ALA A 60 9.97 5.97 18.00
C ALA A 60 9.78 7.15 17.01
N PRO A 61 10.77 8.04 16.78
CA PRO A 61 10.63 9.09 15.77
C PRO A 61 10.46 8.54 14.35
N ALA A 62 11.25 7.54 13.94
CA ALA A 62 11.10 6.94 12.62
C ALA A 62 9.77 6.18 12.47
N ALA A 63 9.36 5.45 13.52
CA ALA A 63 8.07 4.75 13.54
C ALA A 63 6.90 5.73 13.38
N ARG A 64 6.91 6.82 14.15
CA ARG A 64 5.92 7.89 14.07
C ARG A 64 5.83 8.45 12.65
N HIS A 65 6.97 8.81 12.06
CA HIS A 65 7.00 9.36 10.71
C HIS A 65 6.43 8.37 9.67
N ALA A 66 6.82 7.09 9.75
CA ALA A 66 6.32 6.05 8.86
C ALA A 66 4.81 5.80 9.03
N TYR A 67 4.28 5.78 10.26
CA TYR A 67 2.84 5.67 10.48
C TYR A 67 2.06 6.87 9.93
N LEU A 68 2.59 8.10 10.02
CA LEU A 68 1.95 9.29 9.43
C LEU A 68 1.88 9.20 7.89
N ILE A 69 2.94 8.67 7.26
CA ILE A 69 2.95 8.39 5.81
C ILE A 69 1.91 7.32 5.48
N ALA A 70 1.88 6.21 6.22
CA ALA A 70 0.92 5.13 6.03
C ALA A 70 -0.53 5.62 6.18
N LEU A 71 -0.81 6.44 7.20
CA LEU A 71 -2.13 7.06 7.42
C LEU A 71 -2.51 7.95 6.23
N SER A 72 -1.59 8.78 5.74
CA SER A 72 -1.84 9.68 4.61
C SER A 72 -2.18 8.90 3.34
N ARG A 73 -1.47 7.79 3.08
CA ARG A 73 -1.73 6.89 1.96
C ARG A 73 -3.06 6.16 2.09
N ALA A 74 -3.33 5.58 3.27
CA ALA A 74 -4.59 4.90 3.54
C ALA A 74 -5.80 5.83 3.33
N ARG A 75 -5.67 7.11 3.71
CA ARG A 75 -6.70 8.13 3.44
C ARG A 75 -6.89 8.40 1.95
N GLY A 76 -5.79 8.55 1.20
CA GLY A 76 -5.83 8.73 -0.25
C GLY A 76 -6.47 7.55 -0.98
N GLU A 77 -6.18 6.34 -0.53
CA GLU A 77 -6.74 5.09 -1.05
C GLU A 77 -8.15 4.78 -0.50
N ARG A 78 -8.67 5.60 0.41
CA ARG A 78 -9.95 5.37 1.11
C ARG A 78 -10.01 4.02 1.84
N SER A 79 -8.86 3.52 2.30
CA SER A 79 -8.71 2.27 3.03
C SER A 79 -9.06 2.46 4.51
N LEU A 80 -10.26 2.04 4.91
CA LEU A 80 -10.65 2.00 6.32
C LEU A 80 -9.70 1.11 7.16
N PRO A 81 -9.32 -0.12 6.73
CA PRO A 81 -8.37 -0.93 7.48
C PRO A 81 -7.02 -0.23 7.69
N GLY A 82 -6.50 0.45 6.65
CA GLY A 82 -5.24 1.17 6.74
C GLY A 82 -5.29 2.36 7.68
N VAL A 83 -6.41 3.11 7.70
CA VAL A 83 -6.62 4.22 8.64
C VAL A 83 -6.62 3.70 10.09
N VAL A 84 -7.33 2.59 10.36
CA VAL A 84 -7.39 1.99 11.71
C VAL A 84 -6.01 1.48 12.14
N ARG A 85 -5.31 0.73 11.29
CA ARG A 85 -3.98 0.19 11.61
C ARG A 85 -2.95 1.27 11.91
N ALA A 86 -2.90 2.33 11.09
CA ALA A 86 -1.99 3.43 11.32
C ALA A 86 -2.34 4.20 12.61
N ALA A 87 -3.64 4.38 12.90
CA ALA A 87 -4.10 5.03 14.12
C ALA A 87 -3.71 4.25 15.39
N GLU A 88 -3.76 2.93 15.37
CA GLU A 88 -3.31 2.09 16.51
C GLU A 88 -1.81 2.25 16.77
N GLY A 89 -0.98 2.26 15.72
CA GLY A 89 0.45 2.51 15.85
C GLY A 89 0.75 3.88 16.43
N LEU A 90 0.04 4.91 15.98
CA LEU A 90 0.15 6.28 16.50
C LEU A 90 -0.38 6.40 17.94
N ALA A 91 -1.45 5.69 18.29
CA ALA A 91 -1.95 5.62 19.66
C ALA A 91 -0.90 5.03 20.61
N ALA A 92 -0.23 3.95 20.19
CA ALA A 92 0.86 3.35 20.96
C ALA A 92 2.06 4.30 21.16
N LEU A 93 2.24 5.27 20.27
CA LEU A 93 3.26 6.34 20.36
C LEU A 93 2.77 7.60 21.09
N GLY A 94 1.52 7.63 21.56
CA GLY A 94 0.93 8.75 22.31
C GLY A 94 0.37 9.89 21.44
N ASP A 95 0.15 9.67 20.14
CA ASP A 95 -0.29 10.70 19.19
C ASP A 95 -1.80 10.96 19.20
N ALA A 96 -2.33 11.33 20.37
CA ALA A 96 -3.77 11.48 20.63
C ALA A 96 -4.50 12.40 19.64
N ALA A 97 -3.89 13.54 19.27
CA ALA A 97 -4.49 14.49 18.32
C ALA A 97 -4.66 13.87 16.92
N VAL A 98 -3.66 13.10 16.46
CA VAL A 98 -3.72 12.43 15.15
C VAL A 98 -4.73 11.27 15.18
N VAL A 99 -4.78 10.54 16.30
CA VAL A 99 -5.77 9.46 16.51
C VAL A 99 -7.19 10.01 16.45
N ALA A 100 -7.46 11.17 17.06
CA ALA A 100 -8.78 11.80 16.98
C ALA A 100 -9.18 12.11 15.52
N GLN A 101 -8.28 12.69 14.73
CA GLN A 101 -8.52 12.96 13.32
C GLN A 101 -8.69 11.68 12.47
N ALA A 102 -7.95 10.62 12.80
CA ALA A 102 -8.08 9.33 12.16
C ALA A 102 -9.45 8.69 12.44
N LEU A 103 -9.95 8.78 13.68
CA LEU A 103 -11.28 8.31 14.07
C LEU A 103 -12.41 9.03 13.31
N GLU A 104 -12.31 10.35 13.13
CA GLU A 104 -13.25 11.10 12.30
C GLU A 104 -13.23 10.63 10.84
N THR A 105 -12.02 10.39 10.31
CA THR A 105 -11.86 9.92 8.93
C THR A 105 -12.42 8.51 8.76
N ALA A 106 -12.18 7.61 9.72
CA ALA A 106 -12.75 6.28 9.75
C ALA A 106 -14.28 6.32 9.81
N GLY A 107 -14.86 7.25 10.58
CA GLY A 107 -16.31 7.48 10.61
C GLY A 107 -16.89 7.81 9.23
N ARG A 108 -16.18 8.61 8.42
CA ARG A 108 -16.59 8.96 7.05
C ARG A 108 -16.39 7.84 6.02
N LEU A 109 -15.44 6.92 6.27
CA LEU A 109 -15.15 5.80 5.37
C LEU A 109 -15.98 4.55 5.68
N ARG A 110 -16.66 4.51 6.83
CA ARG A 110 -17.45 3.38 7.29
C ARG A 110 -18.63 3.12 6.36
N ALA A 111 -18.76 1.90 5.88
CA ALA A 111 -19.93 1.39 5.16
C ALA A 111 -20.86 0.61 6.10
N ALA A 112 -22.10 0.35 5.68
CA ALA A 112 -23.09 -0.38 6.49
C ALA A 112 -22.66 -1.82 6.79
N ASP A 113 -21.88 -2.43 5.91
CA ASP A 113 -21.35 -3.79 5.97
C ASP A 113 -19.89 -3.84 6.49
N THR A 114 -19.43 -2.78 7.15
CA THR A 114 -18.06 -2.76 7.73
C THR A 114 -17.86 -3.94 8.68
N ASP A 115 -16.74 -4.63 8.50
CA ASP A 115 -16.33 -5.78 9.33
C ASP A 115 -16.40 -5.47 10.84
N ALA A 116 -17.02 -6.38 11.60
CA ALA A 116 -17.20 -6.26 13.04
C ALA A 116 -15.86 -6.12 13.80
N SER A 117 -14.79 -6.74 13.32
CA SER A 117 -13.46 -6.62 13.90
C SER A 117 -12.91 -5.19 13.75
N ILE A 118 -13.16 -4.53 12.62
CA ILE A 118 -12.76 -3.13 12.40
C ILE A 118 -13.58 -2.21 13.33
N LEU A 119 -14.87 -2.49 13.49
CA LEU A 119 -15.73 -1.74 14.41
C LEU A 119 -15.25 -1.86 15.86
N ALA A 120 -14.86 -3.07 16.29
CA ALA A 120 -14.31 -3.31 17.63
C ALA A 120 -13.00 -2.55 17.85
N ARG A 121 -12.11 -2.52 16.86
CA ARG A 121 -10.84 -1.77 16.93
C ARG A 121 -11.06 -0.25 17.00
N LEU A 122 -12.03 0.28 16.24
CA LEU A 122 -12.44 1.68 16.33
C LEU A 122 -13.04 2.03 17.69
N GLN A 123 -13.72 1.09 18.34
CA GLN A 123 -14.24 1.26 19.69
C GLN A 123 -13.10 1.29 20.71
N ALA A 124 -12.18 0.34 20.64
CA ALA A 124 -11.00 0.30 21.51
C ALA A 124 -10.13 1.56 21.40
N LEU A 125 -9.94 2.10 20.18
CA LEU A 125 -9.23 3.37 19.97
C LEU A 125 -9.92 4.56 20.64
N ARG A 126 -11.26 4.60 20.63
CA ARG A 126 -12.03 5.65 21.31
C ARG A 126 -11.88 5.55 22.81
N GLU A 127 -12.04 4.35 23.35
CA GLU A 127 -11.87 4.08 24.79
C GLU A 127 -10.45 4.43 25.27
N HIS A 128 -9.42 4.07 24.51
CA HIS A 128 -8.05 4.40 24.84
C HIS A 128 -7.79 5.91 24.87
N ARG A 129 -8.38 6.67 23.95
CA ARG A 129 -8.28 8.13 23.92
C ARG A 129 -9.03 8.79 25.08
N ASP A 130 -10.19 8.25 25.43
CA ASP A 130 -11.09 8.82 26.42
C ASP A 130 -10.69 8.39 27.86
N ALA A 131 -9.78 7.42 28.01
CA ALA A 131 -9.19 7.05 29.28
C ALA A 131 -8.50 8.28 29.91
N PRO A 132 -8.80 8.63 31.17
CA PRO A 132 -8.16 9.77 31.81
C PRO A 132 -6.65 9.53 31.84
N ALA A 133 -5.88 10.45 31.25
CA ALA A 133 -4.44 10.52 31.46
C ALA A 133 -4.23 10.50 32.97
N ALA A 134 -3.78 9.38 33.52
CA ALA A 134 -3.68 9.19 34.95
C ALA A 134 -2.92 10.38 35.53
N LEU A 135 -3.64 11.24 36.24
CA LEU A 135 -3.06 12.40 36.92
C LEU A 135 -1.92 11.83 37.78
N PRO A 136 -0.66 12.24 37.58
CA PRO A 136 0.37 11.89 38.53
C PRO A 136 -0.07 12.47 39.87
N SER A 137 -0.48 11.59 40.79
CA SER A 137 -0.89 11.94 42.14
C SER A 137 0.14 12.88 42.72
N ALA A 138 -0.31 14.11 43.02
CA ALA A 138 0.43 15.16 43.68
C ALA A 138 0.68 14.80 45.15
N ASP A 139 1.31 13.65 45.40
CA ASP A 139 1.65 13.17 46.72
C ASP A 139 3.15 12.84 46.76
N ARG A 140 3.96 13.90 46.76
CA ARG A 140 5.30 13.80 47.31
C ARG A 140 5.42 14.85 48.42
N PRO A 141 5.22 14.47 49.69
CA PRO A 141 5.50 15.38 50.79
C PRO A 141 7.01 15.70 50.77
N ILE A 142 7.30 16.99 50.63
CA ILE A 142 8.65 17.52 50.80
C ILE A 142 8.94 17.41 52.30
N ARG A 143 9.84 16.50 52.69
CA ARG A 143 10.46 16.47 54.01
C ARG A 143 11.82 17.16 53.92
#